data_AF-A0A3D5N7D6-F1
#
_entry.id   AF-A0A3D5N7D6-F1
#
_cell.length_a   1.000
_cell.length_b   1.000
_cell.length_c   1.000
_cell.angle_alpha   90.00
_cell.angle_beta   90.00
_cell.angle_gamma   90.00
#
_symmetry.space_group_name_H-M   'P 1'
#
loop_
_entity.id
_entity.type
_entity.pdbx_description
1 polymer ?
#
loop_
_entity_poly.entity_id
_entity_poly.type
_entity_poly.pdbx_seq_one_letter_code
_entity_poly.pdbx_strand_id
1 'polypeptide(L)'
;MGIEIITLLIVISLLALMALGVPLGITTLTVSLGTALLYFGERAGFFIVAANVSEVLHKYELIAVPFFVFMANVLERSGIAHSMFESMAIMGGRFRGSVGVQTTFVAVLLAAMSGIMGGEIVMLGLIALPQMLRLGYDRKLAIGIICAAGALATLIPPSVVLIVYGLAAQVSITKLFAASAVPGLILAGLYITYILVRVRLKPEMAPIYDIPETALPFFQRLKFLKGIILPAILIGTVLGVIYSGVATVTEAAAIGAIGALVVAAARKELKWTMARDAMRQTVITVGSIIWLVIGAVSLIGI
;
A
#
# COMPACT_ATOMS: atom_id res chain seq x y z
N MET A 1 -25.94 -1.66 -31.92
CA MET A 1 -26.26 -0.91 -30.67
C MET A 1 -25.51 0.41 -30.71
N GLY A 2 -26.13 1.51 -30.24
CA GLY A 2 -25.43 2.79 -30.10
C GLY A 2 -24.41 2.76 -28.96
N ILE A 3 -23.38 3.60 -29.04
CA ILE A 3 -22.31 3.70 -28.03
C ILE A 3 -22.91 4.00 -26.65
N GLU A 4 -23.89 4.92 -26.58
CA GLU A 4 -24.59 5.30 -25.35
C GLU A 4 -25.18 4.10 -24.59
N ILE A 5 -25.84 3.19 -25.32
CA ILE A 5 -26.49 2.02 -24.73
C ILE A 5 -25.46 1.03 -24.19
N ILE A 6 -24.33 0.87 -24.88
CA ILE A 6 -23.26 -0.04 -24.46
C ILE A 6 -22.55 0.51 -23.24
N THR A 7 -22.25 1.82 -23.21
CA THR A 7 -21.66 2.46 -22.04
C THR A 7 -22.57 2.33 -20.82
N LEU A 8 -23.88 2.53 -20.99
CA LEU A 8 -24.86 2.33 -19.91
C LEU A 8 -24.87 0.87 -19.42
N LEU A 9 -24.85 -0.09 -20.35
CA LEU A 9 -24.78 -1.52 -20.04
C LEU A 9 -23.50 -1.88 -19.26
N ILE A 10 -22.34 -1.35 -19.66
CA ILE A 10 -21.07 -1.55 -18.94
C ILE A 10 -21.21 -1.05 -17.49
N VAL A 11 -21.68 0.18 -17.30
CA VAL A 11 -21.80 0.77 -15.95
C VAL A 11 -22.80 0.00 -15.09
N ILE A 12 -23.98 -0.32 -15.62
CA ILE A 12 -25.02 -1.04 -14.86
C ILE A 12 -24.55 -2.45 -14.50
N SER A 13 -23.96 -3.18 -15.45
CA SER A 13 -23.49 -4.55 -15.21
C SER A 13 -22.32 -4.60 -14.21
N LEU A 14 -21.38 -3.65 -14.28
CA LEU A 14 -20.32 -3.50 -13.28
C LEU A 14 -20.90 -3.27 -11.89
N LEU A 15 -21.81 -2.29 -11.74
CA LEU A 15 -22.42 -1.97 -10.46
C LEU A 15 -23.25 -3.13 -9.90
N ALA A 16 -24.02 -3.82 -10.76
CA ALA A 16 -24.83 -4.97 -10.37
C ALA A 16 -23.97 -6.14 -9.87
N LEU A 17 -22.91 -6.50 -10.61
CA LEU A 17 -21.99 -7.58 -10.21
C LEU A 17 -21.22 -7.23 -8.94
N MET A 18 -20.79 -5.97 -8.78
CA MET A 18 -20.17 -5.50 -7.55
C MET A 18 -21.15 -5.52 -6.36
N ALA A 19 -22.42 -5.16 -6.57
CA ALA A 19 -23.46 -5.23 -5.54
C ALA A 19 -23.77 -6.68 -5.10
N LEU A 20 -23.59 -7.65 -6.00
CA LEU A 20 -23.66 -9.09 -5.69
C LEU A 20 -22.41 -9.60 -4.95
N GLY A 21 -21.40 -8.77 -4.73
CA GLY A 21 -20.17 -9.12 -4.01
C GLY A 21 -19.13 -9.84 -4.87
N VAL A 22 -19.25 -9.80 -6.20
CA VAL A 22 -18.26 -10.40 -7.11
C VAL A 22 -16.96 -9.56 -7.08
N PRO A 23 -15.78 -10.19 -6.91
CA PRO A 23 -14.50 -9.49 -6.90
C PRO A 23 -14.28 -8.63 -8.15
N LEU A 24 -13.75 -7.41 -7.97
CA LEU A 24 -13.62 -6.40 -9.02
C LEU A 24 -12.92 -6.90 -10.30
N GLY A 25 -11.85 -7.70 -10.17
CA GLY A 25 -11.14 -8.24 -11.33
C GLY A 25 -11.99 -9.21 -12.17
N ILE A 26 -12.79 -10.05 -11.52
CA ILE A 26 -13.71 -10.98 -12.20
C ILE A 26 -14.85 -10.18 -12.84
N THR A 27 -15.40 -9.21 -12.11
CA THR A 27 -16.46 -8.33 -12.58
C THR A 27 -16.05 -7.57 -13.85
N THR A 28 -14.89 -6.92 -13.84
CA THR A 28 -14.39 -6.15 -14.98
C THR A 28 -14.12 -7.02 -16.21
N LEU A 29 -13.53 -8.20 -16.03
CA LEU A 29 -13.31 -9.13 -17.15
C LEU A 29 -14.62 -9.69 -17.72
N THR A 30 -15.56 -10.06 -16.85
CA THR A 30 -16.85 -10.61 -17.28
C THR A 30 -17.66 -9.56 -18.06
N VAL A 31 -17.68 -8.32 -17.56
CA VAL A 31 -18.33 -7.22 -18.28
C VAL A 31 -17.63 -6.94 -19.59
N SER A 32 -16.30 -6.83 -19.60
CA SER A 32 -15.51 -6.64 -20.82
C SER A 32 -15.82 -7.71 -21.87
N LEU A 33 -15.78 -8.98 -21.49
CA LEU A 33 -16.09 -10.08 -22.41
C LEU A 33 -17.55 -10.01 -22.90
N GLY A 34 -18.51 -9.79 -22.00
CA GLY A 34 -19.92 -9.68 -22.36
C GLY A 34 -20.16 -8.54 -23.36
N THR A 35 -19.59 -7.37 -23.12
CA THR A 35 -19.78 -6.21 -24.00
C THR A 35 -19.00 -6.34 -25.31
N ALA A 36 -17.81 -6.95 -25.28
CA ALA A 36 -17.04 -7.23 -26.49
C ALA A 36 -17.81 -8.18 -27.42
N LEU A 37 -18.42 -9.24 -26.89
CA LEU A 37 -19.21 -10.19 -27.66
C LEU A 37 -20.48 -9.55 -28.23
N LEU A 38 -21.16 -8.70 -27.45
CA LEU A 38 -22.38 -8.01 -27.88
C LEU A 38 -22.14 -6.96 -28.97
N TYR A 39 -21.01 -6.26 -28.93
CA TYR A 39 -20.73 -5.17 -29.86
C TYR A 39 -19.93 -5.58 -31.10
N PHE A 40 -18.84 -6.34 -30.90
CA PHE A 40 -17.94 -6.75 -31.97
C PHE A 40 -18.30 -8.13 -32.56
N GLY A 41 -19.24 -8.84 -31.95
CA GLY A 41 -19.59 -10.21 -32.32
C GLY A 41 -18.63 -11.24 -31.74
N GLU A 42 -18.99 -12.53 -31.82
CA GLU A 42 -18.30 -13.60 -31.09
C GLU A 42 -16.80 -13.69 -31.44
N ARG A 43 -16.46 -13.82 -32.73
CA ARG A 43 -15.09 -14.06 -33.16
C ARG A 43 -14.16 -12.88 -32.88
N ALA A 44 -14.61 -11.65 -33.15
CA ALA A 44 -13.80 -10.45 -32.92
C ALA A 44 -13.76 -10.09 -31.43
N GLY A 45 -14.86 -10.21 -30.70
CA GLY A 45 -14.92 -9.94 -29.26
C GLY A 45 -14.00 -10.85 -28.45
N PHE A 46 -14.04 -12.17 -28.70
CA PHE A 46 -13.11 -13.10 -28.06
C PHE A 46 -11.65 -12.79 -28.41
N PHE A 47 -11.37 -12.46 -29.67
CA PHE A 47 -10.01 -12.15 -30.11
C PHE A 47 -9.47 -10.89 -29.43
N ILE A 48 -10.24 -9.80 -29.36
CA ILE A 48 -9.82 -8.54 -28.75
C ILE A 48 -9.50 -8.74 -27.26
N VAL A 49 -10.42 -9.39 -26.53
CA VAL A 49 -10.21 -9.66 -25.10
C VAL A 49 -8.98 -10.56 -24.91
N ALA A 50 -8.86 -11.66 -25.66
CA ALA A 50 -7.71 -12.56 -25.56
C ALA A 50 -6.37 -11.87 -25.91
N ALA A 51 -6.36 -11.00 -26.93
CA ALA A 51 -5.19 -10.21 -27.30
C ALA A 51 -4.79 -9.24 -26.18
N ASN A 52 -5.75 -8.51 -25.60
CA ASN A 52 -5.50 -7.60 -24.49
C ASN A 52 -4.97 -8.33 -23.24
N VAL A 53 -5.55 -9.48 -22.90
CA VAL A 53 -5.07 -10.33 -21.80
C VAL A 53 -3.64 -10.79 -22.06
N SER A 54 -3.37 -11.29 -23.28
CA SER A 54 -2.04 -11.75 -23.67
C SER A 54 -1.02 -10.63 -23.59
N GLU A 55 -1.34 -9.44 -24.13
CA GLU A 55 -0.41 -8.30 -24.14
C GLU A 55 0.03 -7.92 -22.72
N VAL A 56 -0.93 -7.86 -21.79
CA VAL A 56 -0.65 -7.54 -20.38
C VAL A 56 0.24 -8.59 -19.73
N LEU A 57 -0.07 -9.87 -19.90
CA LEU A 57 0.68 -10.96 -19.28
C LEU A 57 2.14 -11.05 -19.75
N HIS A 58 2.45 -10.53 -20.93
CA HIS A 58 3.81 -10.47 -21.46
C HIS A 58 4.59 -9.20 -21.05
N LYS A 59 4.00 -8.28 -20.28
CA LYS A 59 4.70 -7.07 -19.80
C LYS A 59 5.72 -7.43 -18.72
N TYR A 60 6.98 -7.08 -18.95
CA TYR A 60 8.10 -7.39 -18.07
C TYR A 60 7.94 -6.73 -16.67
N GLU A 61 7.27 -5.58 -16.60
CA GLU A 61 7.07 -4.82 -15.37
C GLU A 61 6.15 -5.54 -14.38
N LEU A 62 5.32 -6.50 -14.82
CA LEU A 62 4.51 -7.33 -13.92
C LEU A 62 5.38 -8.19 -13.00
N ILE A 63 6.63 -8.49 -13.37
CA ILE A 63 7.57 -9.25 -12.54
C ILE A 63 7.92 -8.47 -11.25
N ALA A 64 7.87 -7.13 -11.28
CA ALA A 64 8.13 -6.31 -10.09
C ALA A 64 7.05 -6.51 -9.00
N VAL A 65 5.80 -6.79 -9.40
CA VAL A 65 4.66 -6.89 -8.48
C VAL A 65 4.84 -8.03 -7.45
N PRO A 66 5.11 -9.29 -7.85
CA PRO A 66 5.41 -10.36 -6.91
C PRO A 66 6.55 -10.04 -5.94
N PHE A 67 7.63 -9.40 -6.41
CA PHE A 67 8.76 -9.09 -5.54
C PHE A 67 8.45 -8.01 -4.51
N PHE A 68 7.74 -6.93 -4.89
CA PHE A 68 7.31 -5.92 -3.92
C PHE A 68 6.28 -6.46 -2.94
N VAL A 69 5.30 -7.24 -3.42
CA VAL A 69 4.32 -7.88 -2.54
C VAL A 69 5.00 -8.88 -1.60
N PHE A 70 6.01 -9.63 -2.06
CA PHE A 70 6.79 -10.53 -1.21
C PHE A 70 7.59 -9.77 -0.16
N MET A 71 8.30 -8.72 -0.58
CA MET A 71 9.04 -7.82 0.31
C MET A 71 8.13 -7.30 1.43
N ALA A 72 6.95 -6.77 1.08
CA ALA A 72 5.94 -6.31 2.01
C ALA A 72 5.56 -7.40 3.03
N ASN A 73 5.17 -8.58 2.54
CA ASN A 73 4.72 -9.69 3.38
C ASN A 73 5.81 -10.19 4.34
N VAL A 74 7.07 -10.23 3.89
CA VAL A 74 8.21 -10.59 4.74
C VAL A 74 8.41 -9.55 5.85
N LEU A 75 8.37 -8.26 5.50
CA LEU A 75 8.59 -7.18 6.46
C LEU A 75 7.47 -7.10 7.50
N GLU A 76 6.21 -7.18 7.07
CA GLU A 76 5.04 -7.22 7.97
C GLU A 76 5.14 -8.38 8.97
N ARG A 77 5.49 -9.58 8.50
CA ARG A 77 5.63 -10.78 9.34
C ARG A 77 6.90 -10.82 10.18
N SER A 78 7.92 -10.05 9.81
CA SER A 78 9.13 -9.92 10.61
C SER A 78 8.93 -9.10 11.89
N GLY A 79 7.71 -8.63 12.18
CA GLY A 79 7.40 -7.82 13.36
C GLY A 79 7.98 -6.40 13.29
N ILE A 80 8.32 -5.93 12.08
CA ILE A 80 8.96 -4.63 11.90
C ILE A 80 8.00 -3.49 12.24
N ALA A 81 6.74 -3.63 11.86
CA ALA A 81 5.68 -2.67 12.15
C ALA A 81 5.54 -2.42 13.64
N HIS A 82 5.45 -3.48 14.46
CA HIS A 82 5.43 -3.38 15.91
C HIS A 82 6.63 -2.60 16.46
N SER A 83 7.84 -2.93 15.98
CA SER A 83 9.05 -2.23 16.43
C SER A 83 9.09 -0.76 16.00
N MET A 84 8.56 -0.43 14.82
CA MET A 84 8.45 0.97 14.36
C MET A 84 7.45 1.74 15.23
N PHE A 85 6.33 1.13 15.60
CA PHE A 85 5.35 1.70 16.52
C PHE A 85 5.93 1.95 17.92
N GLU A 86 6.63 0.97 18.50
CA GLU A 86 7.31 1.15 19.80
C GLU A 86 8.38 2.25 19.73
N SER A 87 9.20 2.24 18.67
CA SER A 87 10.24 3.24 18.46
C SER A 87 9.65 4.65 18.33
N MET A 88 8.55 4.79 17.59
CA MET A 88 7.89 6.09 17.40
C MET A 88 7.14 6.54 18.65
N ALA A 89 6.52 5.64 19.40
CA ALA A 89 5.87 5.95 20.67
C ALA A 89 6.84 6.64 21.65
N ILE A 90 8.09 6.17 21.71
CA ILE A 90 9.15 6.75 22.57
C ILE A 90 9.67 8.08 22.00
N MET A 91 9.80 8.18 20.68
CA MET A 91 10.31 9.38 20.00
C MET A 91 9.35 10.56 20.05
N GLY A 92 8.05 10.34 19.86
CA GLY A 92 7.11 11.47 19.83
C GLY A 92 6.96 12.05 21.23
N GLY A 93 7.31 13.33 21.31
CA GLY A 93 7.39 14.07 22.56
C GLY A 93 6.08 14.16 23.33
N ARG A 94 6.17 14.83 24.49
CA ARG A 94 5.06 15.06 25.42
C ARG A 94 4.17 16.19 24.92
N PHE A 95 3.43 15.97 23.82
CA PHE A 95 2.46 16.93 23.31
C PHE A 95 1.14 16.25 22.91
N ARG A 96 0.05 17.02 22.93
CA ARG A 96 -1.28 16.53 22.59
C ARG A 96 -1.34 16.09 21.12
N GLY A 97 -1.85 14.89 20.86
CA GLY A 97 -1.91 14.35 19.51
C GLY A 97 -0.62 13.65 19.05
N SER A 98 0.40 13.50 19.91
CA SER A 98 1.69 12.88 19.55
C SER A 98 1.53 11.47 18.97
N VAL A 99 0.71 10.62 19.59
CA VAL A 99 0.42 9.26 19.11
C VAL A 99 -0.25 9.26 17.73
N GLY A 100 -1.18 10.18 17.48
CA GLY A 100 -1.78 10.32 16.15
C GLY A 100 -0.74 10.68 15.08
N VAL A 101 0.13 11.64 15.37
CA VAL A 101 1.21 12.06 14.47
C VAL A 101 2.22 10.92 14.25
N GLN A 102 2.57 10.18 15.30
CA GLN A 102 3.43 9.00 15.23
C GLN A 102 2.81 7.93 14.33
N THR A 103 1.52 7.61 14.51
CA THR A 103 0.81 6.63 13.68
C THR A 103 0.84 7.04 12.21
N THR A 104 0.63 8.32 11.89
CA THR A 104 0.74 8.81 10.51
C THR A 104 2.16 8.67 9.97
N PHE A 105 3.19 8.95 10.77
CA PHE A 105 4.58 8.81 10.34
C PHE A 105 4.97 7.34 10.11
N VAL A 106 4.57 6.44 11.02
CA VAL A 106 4.79 4.99 10.85
C VAL A 106 4.05 4.51 9.61
N ALA A 107 2.80 4.91 9.40
CA ALA A 107 2.04 4.59 8.19
C ALA A 107 2.76 5.05 6.92
N VAL A 108 3.29 6.28 6.85
CA VAL A 108 4.09 6.74 5.70
C VAL A 108 5.27 5.81 5.38
N LEU A 109 5.97 5.33 6.41
CA LEU A 109 7.09 4.40 6.23
C LEU A 109 6.63 2.98 5.86
N LEU A 110 5.51 2.52 6.42
CA LEU A 110 4.91 1.22 6.09
C LEU A 110 4.33 1.21 4.68
N ALA A 111 3.69 2.30 4.27
CA ALA A 111 3.17 2.54 2.93
C ALA A 111 4.25 2.38 1.86
N ALA A 112 5.44 2.91 2.11
CA ALA A 112 6.60 2.72 1.25
C ALA A 112 7.10 1.26 1.17
N MET A 113 6.64 0.37 2.04
CA MET A 113 7.02 -1.05 2.02
C MET A 113 5.93 -1.95 1.44
N SER A 114 4.65 -1.65 1.74
CA SER A 114 3.52 -2.55 1.46
C SER A 114 2.82 -2.25 0.14
N GLY A 115 2.63 -0.96 -0.19
CA GLY A 115 1.94 -0.55 -1.41
C GLY A 115 0.47 -0.99 -1.53
N ILE A 116 -0.13 -1.55 -0.46
CA ILE A 116 -1.46 -2.17 -0.44
C ILE A 116 -2.30 -1.57 0.70
N MET A 117 -3.33 -0.78 0.36
CA MET A 117 -4.19 -0.11 1.36
C MET A 117 -4.86 -1.06 2.35
N GLY A 118 -5.44 -2.16 1.86
CA GLY A 118 -6.25 -3.05 2.70
C GLY A 118 -5.44 -3.69 3.82
N GLY A 119 -4.25 -4.21 3.49
CA GLY A 119 -3.34 -4.82 4.47
C GLY A 119 -2.85 -3.81 5.51
N GLU A 120 -2.47 -2.62 5.05
CA GLU A 120 -1.95 -1.58 5.94
C GLU A 120 -3.00 -1.05 6.91
N ILE A 121 -4.23 -0.77 6.46
CA ILE A 121 -5.33 -0.34 7.35
C ILE A 121 -5.63 -1.40 8.40
N VAL A 122 -5.64 -2.68 8.02
CA VAL A 122 -5.84 -3.79 8.97
C VAL A 122 -4.70 -3.85 9.98
N MET A 123 -3.45 -3.77 9.52
CA MET A 123 -2.27 -3.83 10.40
C MET A 123 -2.23 -2.65 11.39
N LEU A 124 -2.42 -1.42 10.90
CA LEU A 124 -2.55 -0.23 11.73
C LEU A 124 -3.74 -0.35 12.69
N GLY A 125 -4.86 -0.92 12.24
CA GLY A 125 -6.04 -1.17 13.05
C GLY A 125 -5.81 -2.18 14.17
N LEU A 126 -5.01 -3.23 13.94
CA LEU A 126 -4.69 -4.25 14.95
C LEU A 126 -3.66 -3.76 15.97
N ILE A 127 -2.73 -2.89 15.56
CA ILE A 127 -1.62 -2.44 16.40
C ILE A 127 -1.91 -1.09 17.06
N ALA A 128 -2.24 -0.08 16.25
CA ALA A 128 -2.35 1.30 16.72
C ALA A 128 -3.69 1.61 17.39
N LEU A 129 -4.81 1.10 16.86
CA LEU A 129 -6.14 1.44 17.38
C LEU A 129 -6.32 1.06 18.86
N PRO A 130 -6.00 -0.17 19.32
CA PRO A 130 -6.19 -0.55 20.71
C PRO A 130 -5.32 0.32 21.63
N GLN A 131 -4.10 0.65 21.20
CA GLN A 131 -3.21 1.53 21.94
C GLN A 131 -3.78 2.95 22.01
N MET A 132 -4.21 3.55 20.91
CA MET A 132 -4.80 4.89 20.90
C MET A 132 -6.01 4.99 21.83
N LEU A 133 -6.91 4.00 21.80
CA LEU A 133 -8.08 3.96 22.68
C LEU A 133 -7.69 3.79 24.16
N ARG A 134 -6.71 2.94 24.48
CA ARG A 134 -6.17 2.79 25.84
C ARG A 134 -5.56 4.09 26.37
N LEU A 135 -4.99 4.90 25.48
CA LEU A 135 -4.42 6.21 25.80
C LEU A 135 -5.47 7.34 25.82
N GLY A 136 -6.75 7.02 25.70
CA GLY A 136 -7.86 7.98 25.81
C GLY A 136 -8.09 8.81 24.56
N TYR A 137 -7.62 8.38 23.38
CA TYR A 137 -8.00 9.05 22.13
C TYR A 137 -9.49 8.88 21.85
N ASP A 138 -10.10 9.94 21.33
CA ASP A 138 -11.44 9.87 20.75
C ASP A 138 -11.50 8.79 19.65
N ARG A 139 -12.52 7.93 19.73
CA ARG A 139 -12.67 6.79 18.82
C ARG A 139 -12.79 7.22 17.36
N LYS A 140 -13.51 8.31 17.07
CA LYS A 140 -13.70 8.78 15.68
C LYS A 140 -12.40 9.34 15.12
N LEU A 141 -11.65 10.08 15.94
CA LEU A 141 -10.33 10.58 15.55
C LEU A 141 -9.34 9.44 15.30
N ALA A 142 -9.25 8.46 16.21
CA ALA A 142 -8.33 7.34 16.07
C ALA A 142 -8.61 6.50 14.81
N ILE A 143 -9.88 6.13 14.58
CA ILE A 143 -10.30 5.39 13.37
C ILE A 143 -10.02 6.23 12.12
N GLY A 144 -10.36 7.53 12.14
CA GLY A 144 -10.11 8.42 11.01
C GLY A 144 -8.64 8.55 10.65
N ILE A 145 -7.75 8.64 11.65
CA ILE A 145 -6.29 8.68 11.45
C ILE A 145 -5.81 7.40 10.80
N ILE A 146 -6.24 6.23 11.29
CA ILE A 146 -5.81 4.93 10.77
C ILE A 146 -6.28 4.74 9.33
N CYS A 147 -7.55 5.04 9.04
CA CYS A 147 -8.09 4.93 7.68
C CYS A 147 -7.42 5.90 6.71
N ALA A 148 -7.19 7.16 7.11
CA ALA A 148 -6.55 8.15 6.25
C ALA A 148 -5.07 7.83 6.02
N ALA A 149 -4.33 7.50 7.09
CA ALA A 149 -2.90 7.23 6.99
C ALA A 149 -2.63 5.91 6.23
N GLY A 150 -3.41 4.86 6.48
CA GLY A 150 -3.27 3.59 5.73
C GLY A 150 -3.67 3.71 4.25
N ALA A 151 -4.48 4.69 3.86
CA ALA A 151 -4.78 4.95 2.46
C ALA A 151 -3.56 5.47 1.66
N LEU A 152 -2.56 6.05 2.35
CA LEU A 152 -1.32 6.55 1.73
C LEU A 152 -0.49 5.46 1.06
N ALA A 153 -0.70 4.18 1.42
CA ALA A 153 -0.11 3.01 0.79
C ALA A 153 -0.23 3.00 -0.75
N THR A 154 -1.33 3.57 -1.28
CA THR A 154 -1.50 3.66 -2.73
C THR A 154 -0.56 4.65 -3.41
N LEU A 155 -0.12 5.66 -2.69
CA LEU A 155 0.50 6.84 -3.29
C LEU A 155 1.99 6.92 -3.01
N ILE A 156 2.43 6.48 -1.83
CA ILE A 156 3.83 6.52 -1.41
C ILE A 156 4.61 5.39 -2.09
N PRO A 157 5.65 5.70 -2.89
CA PRO A 157 6.45 4.68 -3.56
C PRO A 157 7.36 3.87 -2.62
N PRO A 158 7.74 2.63 -3.01
CA PRO A 158 7.18 1.82 -4.12
C PRO A 158 5.72 1.41 -3.86
N SER A 159 4.85 1.54 -4.88
CA SER A 159 3.44 1.16 -4.77
C SER A 159 2.99 0.25 -5.91
N VAL A 160 2.39 -0.88 -5.55
CA VAL A 160 1.83 -1.84 -6.51
C VAL A 160 0.67 -1.25 -7.30
N VAL A 161 -0.14 -0.39 -6.68
CA VAL A 161 -1.25 0.29 -7.35
C VAL A 161 -0.74 1.19 -8.47
N LEU A 162 0.37 1.91 -8.25
CA LEU A 162 1.01 2.74 -9.28
C LEU A 162 1.66 1.92 -10.39
N ILE A 163 2.18 0.73 -10.09
CA ILE A 163 2.68 -0.20 -11.12
C ILE A 163 1.53 -0.61 -12.04
N VAL A 164 0.41 -1.05 -11.47
CA VAL A 164 -0.78 -1.45 -12.23
C VAL A 164 -1.33 -0.28 -13.04
N TYR A 165 -1.40 0.92 -12.45
CA TYR A 165 -1.81 2.12 -13.15
C TYR A 165 -0.88 2.47 -14.32
N GLY A 166 0.45 2.42 -14.10
CA GLY A 166 1.44 2.68 -15.15
C GLY A 166 1.34 1.72 -16.32
N LEU A 167 1.09 0.44 -16.02
CA LEU A 167 0.81 -0.60 -17.03
C LEU A 167 -0.47 -0.32 -17.81
N ALA A 168 -1.57 -0.01 -17.12
CA ALA A 168 -2.85 0.26 -17.79
C ALA A 168 -2.81 1.56 -18.63
N ALA A 169 -2.17 2.60 -18.11
CA ALA A 169 -2.06 3.90 -18.79
C ALA A 169 -0.87 3.99 -19.77
N GLN A 170 -0.07 2.93 -19.90
CA GLN A 170 1.15 2.89 -20.74
C GLN A 170 2.12 4.07 -20.45
N VAL A 171 2.27 4.42 -19.17
CA VAL A 171 3.20 5.48 -18.73
C VAL A 171 4.33 4.91 -17.89
N SER A 172 5.47 5.59 -17.88
CA SER A 172 6.65 5.15 -17.13
C SER A 172 6.39 5.06 -15.62
N ILE A 173 6.57 3.87 -15.06
CA ILE A 173 6.42 3.59 -13.63
C ILE A 173 7.41 4.41 -12.79
N THR A 174 8.67 4.52 -13.25
CA THR A 174 9.69 5.33 -12.56
C THR A 174 9.27 6.80 -12.44
N LYS A 175 8.69 7.36 -13.51
CA LYS A 175 8.15 8.73 -13.49
C LYS A 175 6.93 8.84 -12.57
N LEU A 176 6.04 7.84 -12.57
CA LEU A 176 4.90 7.80 -11.66
C LEU A 176 5.34 7.78 -10.18
N PHE A 177 6.33 6.96 -9.83
CA PHE A 177 6.88 6.93 -8.48
C PHE A 177 7.44 8.29 -8.07
N ALA A 178 8.24 8.92 -8.93
CA ALA A 178 8.78 10.26 -8.67
C ALA A 178 7.64 11.29 -8.51
N ALA A 179 6.62 11.22 -9.37
CA ALA A 179 5.49 12.14 -9.37
C ALA A 179 4.55 11.95 -8.17
N SER A 180 4.43 10.74 -7.63
CA SER A 180 3.51 10.43 -6.52
C SER A 180 4.12 10.68 -5.14
N ALA A 181 5.45 10.70 -5.03
CA ALA A 181 6.14 10.96 -3.76
C ALA A 181 5.75 12.32 -3.16
N VAL A 182 5.76 13.38 -3.98
CA VAL A 182 5.40 14.74 -3.55
C VAL A 182 3.95 14.83 -3.03
N PRO A 183 2.90 14.44 -3.78
CA PRO A 183 1.54 14.50 -3.28
C PRO A 183 1.29 13.55 -2.09
N GLY A 184 1.98 12.41 -2.01
CA GLY A 184 1.96 11.53 -0.83
C GLY A 184 2.45 12.23 0.43
N LEU A 185 3.58 12.92 0.35
CA LEU A 185 4.13 13.69 1.47
C LEU A 185 3.28 14.92 1.81
N ILE A 186 2.70 15.58 0.82
CA ILE A 186 1.76 16.69 1.05
C ILE A 186 0.54 16.19 1.83
N LEU A 187 -0.07 15.06 1.42
CA LEU A 187 -1.21 14.48 2.13
C LEU A 187 -0.84 14.06 3.55
N ALA A 188 0.31 13.41 3.74
CA ALA A 188 0.82 13.07 5.06
C ALA A 188 0.97 14.33 5.94
N GLY A 189 1.53 15.41 5.40
CA GLY A 189 1.66 16.70 6.07
C GLY A 189 0.30 17.33 6.41
N LEU A 190 -0.68 17.25 5.51
CA LEU A 190 -2.05 17.70 5.75
C LEU A 190 -2.73 16.88 6.85
N TYR A 191 -2.52 15.57 6.90
CA TYR A 191 -3.06 14.70 7.96
C TYR A 191 -2.44 15.06 9.32
N ILE A 192 -1.12 15.22 9.39
CA ILE A 192 -0.43 15.66 10.61
C ILE A 192 -0.97 17.03 11.05
N THR A 193 -1.08 17.98 10.12
CA THR A 193 -1.59 19.33 10.41
C THR A 193 -3.02 19.27 10.92
N TYR A 194 -3.88 18.48 10.29
CA TYR A 194 -5.25 18.26 10.72
C TYR A 194 -5.32 17.69 12.13
N ILE A 195 -4.52 16.66 12.46
CA ILE A 195 -4.45 16.08 13.81
C ILE A 195 -4.06 17.16 14.82
N LEU A 196 -2.99 17.92 14.56
CA LEU A 196 -2.51 18.97 15.45
C LEU A 196 -3.53 20.10 15.66
N VAL A 197 -4.21 20.54 14.59
CA VAL A 197 -5.25 21.58 14.67
C VAL A 197 -6.46 21.08 15.43
N ARG A 198 -6.97 19.88 15.10
CA ARG A 198 -8.16 19.30 15.74
C ARG A 198 -7.97 19.05 17.23
N VAL A 199 -6.79 18.58 17.61
CA VAL A 199 -6.45 18.34 19.02
C VAL A 199 -6.22 19.65 19.79
N ARG A 200 -5.73 20.72 19.14
CA ARG A 200 -5.69 22.06 19.77
C ARG A 200 -7.08 22.64 20.00
N LEU A 201 -8.00 22.45 19.06
CA LEU A 201 -9.38 22.93 19.17
C LEU A 201 -10.22 22.14 20.18
N LYS A 202 -10.00 20.83 20.29
CA LYS A 202 -10.65 19.96 21.28
C LYS A 202 -9.61 19.11 22.02
N PRO A 203 -8.99 19.67 23.08
CA PRO A 203 -7.92 19.02 23.82
C PRO A 203 -8.29 17.68 24.46
N GLU A 204 -9.59 17.45 24.70
CA GLU A 204 -10.14 16.20 25.25
C GLU A 204 -10.03 15.02 24.28
N MET A 205 -9.91 15.26 22.97
CA MET A 205 -9.88 14.20 21.96
C MET A 205 -8.56 13.42 21.92
N ALA A 206 -7.48 13.98 22.47
CA ALA A 206 -6.17 13.33 22.54
C ALA A 206 -5.41 13.88 23.76
N PRO A 207 -5.64 13.31 24.96
CA PRO A 207 -4.98 13.76 26.17
C PRO A 207 -3.46 13.57 26.07
N ILE A 208 -2.71 14.37 26.85
CA ILE A 208 -1.26 14.18 26.96
C ILE A 208 -1.04 12.90 27.75
N TYR A 209 -0.34 11.96 27.15
CA TYR A 209 0.06 10.75 27.84
C TYR A 209 1.51 10.84 28.27
N ASP A 210 1.76 10.55 29.54
CA ASP A 210 3.06 10.63 30.18
C ASP A 210 3.64 9.22 30.32
N ILE A 211 4.62 8.90 29.47
CA ILE A 211 5.43 7.68 29.59
C ILE A 211 6.78 8.11 30.16
N PRO A 212 7.36 7.42 31.17
CA PRO A 212 8.65 7.79 31.74
C PRO A 212 9.76 7.99 30.68
N GLU A 213 9.73 7.19 29.61
CA GLU A 213 10.67 7.24 28.50
C GLU A 213 10.48 8.49 27.62
N THR A 214 9.28 9.07 27.55
CA THR A 214 9.03 10.33 26.81
C THR A 214 9.44 11.57 27.60
N ALA A 215 10.02 11.42 28.80
CA ALA A 215 10.66 12.51 29.54
C ALA A 215 12.17 12.64 29.24
N LEU A 216 12.79 11.67 28.55
CA LEU A 216 14.21 11.66 28.25
C LEU A 216 14.62 12.80 27.28
N PRO A 217 15.85 13.34 27.32
CA PRO A 217 16.35 14.26 26.31
C PRO A 217 16.30 13.65 24.90
N PHE A 218 16.05 14.45 23.86
CA PHE A 218 15.92 13.98 22.46
C PHE A 218 17.08 13.09 22.00
N PHE A 219 18.32 13.46 22.37
CA PHE A 219 19.53 12.68 22.05
C PHE A 219 19.55 11.28 22.68
N GLN A 220 18.96 11.11 23.87
CA GLN A 220 18.87 9.80 24.52
C GLN A 220 17.76 8.94 23.90
N ARG A 221 16.72 9.56 23.32
CA ARG A 221 15.65 8.87 22.59
C ARG A 221 16.12 8.30 21.26
N LEU A 222 17.20 8.84 20.69
CA LEU A 222 17.77 8.38 19.43
C LEU A 222 18.21 6.90 19.48
N LYS A 223 18.50 6.38 20.68
CA LYS A 223 18.82 4.96 20.90
C LYS A 223 17.66 4.01 20.55
N PHE A 224 16.42 4.51 20.54
CA PHE A 224 15.22 3.73 20.24
C PHE A 224 14.84 3.75 18.76
N LEU A 225 15.49 4.55 17.89
CA LEU A 225 15.30 4.51 16.44
C LEU A 225 15.77 3.22 15.77
N LYS A 226 16.44 2.32 16.50
CA LYS A 226 16.97 1.06 15.97
C LYS A 226 15.93 0.22 15.21
N GLY A 227 14.65 0.29 15.61
CA GLY A 227 13.55 -0.41 14.91
C GLY A 227 13.22 0.15 13.53
N ILE A 228 13.58 1.40 13.24
CA ILE A 228 13.24 2.10 11.99
C ILE A 228 14.42 2.17 11.03
N ILE A 229 15.65 2.12 11.54
CA ILE A 229 16.87 2.22 10.73
C ILE A 229 16.90 1.15 9.63
N LEU A 230 16.61 -0.11 9.98
CA LEU A 230 16.65 -1.22 9.02
C LEU A 230 15.63 -1.07 7.87
N PRO A 231 14.32 -0.85 8.13
CA PRO A 231 13.37 -0.62 7.05
C PRO A 231 13.66 0.67 6.27
N ALA A 232 14.09 1.75 6.93
CA ALA A 232 14.46 2.99 6.24
C ALA A 232 15.65 2.81 5.29
N ILE A 233 16.67 2.04 5.70
CA ILE A 233 17.80 1.68 4.82
C ILE A 233 17.32 0.85 3.63
N LEU A 234 16.44 -0.13 3.85
CA LEU A 234 15.91 -0.96 2.78
C LEU A 234 15.12 -0.13 1.76
N ILE A 235 14.17 0.70 2.22
CA ILE A 235 13.39 1.61 1.38
C ILE A 235 14.32 2.58 0.65
N GLY A 236 15.28 3.18 1.36
CA GLY A 236 16.25 4.11 0.79
C GLY A 236 17.14 3.44 -0.26
N THR A 237 17.49 2.17 -0.08
CA THR A 237 18.26 1.39 -1.06
C THR A 237 17.41 1.15 -2.31
N VAL A 238 16.18 0.66 -2.17
CA VAL A 238 15.27 0.38 -3.29
C VAL A 238 14.95 1.65 -4.07
N LEU A 239 14.51 2.72 -3.40
CA LEU A 239 14.23 4.00 -4.05
C LEU A 239 15.51 4.63 -4.63
N GLY A 240 16.63 4.50 -3.92
CA GLY A 240 17.93 4.99 -4.36
C GLY A 240 18.36 4.37 -5.68
N VAL A 241 18.28 3.05 -5.83
CA VAL A 241 18.64 2.37 -7.09
C VAL A 241 17.68 2.67 -8.23
N ILE A 242 16.38 2.87 -7.94
CA ILE A 242 15.37 3.28 -8.94
C ILE A 242 15.64 4.69 -9.44
N TYR A 243 15.83 5.65 -8.54
CA TYR A 243 15.97 7.07 -8.90
C TYR A 243 17.37 7.44 -9.42
N SER A 244 18.41 6.72 -9.01
CA SER A 244 19.74 6.86 -9.61
C SER A 244 19.83 6.25 -11.01
N GLY A 245 18.82 5.48 -11.45
CA GLY A 245 18.82 4.80 -12.75
C GLY A 245 19.80 3.63 -12.83
N VAL A 246 20.36 3.19 -11.69
CA VAL A 246 21.28 2.04 -11.63
C VAL A 246 20.55 0.73 -11.93
N ALA A 247 19.29 0.62 -11.50
CA ALA A 247 18.47 -0.57 -11.69
C ALA A 247 17.07 -0.20 -12.21
N THR A 248 16.49 -1.09 -13.01
CA THR A 248 15.08 -1.03 -13.39
C THR A 248 14.18 -1.28 -12.17
N VAL A 249 12.88 -0.96 -12.28
CA VAL A 249 11.91 -1.18 -11.20
C VAL A 249 11.85 -2.67 -10.80
N THR A 250 11.95 -3.57 -11.78
CA THR A 250 11.94 -5.02 -11.55
C THR A 250 13.18 -5.50 -10.81
N GLU A 251 14.37 -5.02 -11.20
CA GLU A 251 15.63 -5.36 -10.52
C GLU A 251 15.66 -4.77 -9.10
N ALA A 252 15.19 -3.54 -8.93
CA ALA A 252 15.04 -2.91 -7.61
C ALA A 252 14.08 -3.67 -6.70
N ALA A 253 12.98 -4.19 -7.25
CA ALA A 253 12.04 -5.03 -6.52
C ALA A 253 12.70 -6.34 -6.05
N ALA A 254 13.51 -6.98 -6.89
CA ALA A 254 14.27 -8.18 -6.53
C ALA A 254 15.30 -7.89 -5.42
N ILE A 255 16.02 -6.77 -5.50
CA ILE A 255 16.92 -6.29 -4.44
C ILE A 255 16.14 -6.06 -3.14
N GLY A 256 14.95 -5.45 -3.22
CA GLY A 256 14.05 -5.24 -2.08
C GLY A 256 13.60 -6.54 -1.44
N ALA A 257 13.18 -7.53 -2.23
CA ALA A 257 12.78 -8.85 -1.76
C ALA A 257 13.91 -9.59 -1.02
N ILE A 258 15.12 -9.58 -1.59
CA ILE A 258 16.31 -10.15 -0.94
C ILE A 258 16.64 -9.36 0.33
N GLY A 259 16.63 -8.03 0.25
CA GLY A 259 16.87 -7.15 1.38
C GLY A 259 15.89 -7.37 2.54
N ALA A 260 14.62 -7.62 2.27
CA ALA A 260 13.62 -7.97 3.28
C ALA A 260 13.94 -9.30 3.98
N LEU A 261 14.41 -10.31 3.24
CA LEU A 261 14.88 -11.56 3.86
C LEU A 261 16.11 -11.34 4.73
N VAL A 262 17.06 -10.51 4.29
CA VAL A 262 18.24 -10.13 5.08
C VAL A 262 17.83 -9.39 6.35
N VAL A 263 16.89 -8.45 6.25
CA VAL A 263 16.29 -7.74 7.38
C VAL A 263 15.65 -8.72 8.36
N ALA A 264 14.82 -9.65 7.87
CA ALA A 264 14.18 -10.66 8.72
C ALA A 264 15.22 -11.59 9.38
N ALA A 265 16.29 -11.97 8.68
CA ALA A 265 17.38 -12.78 9.20
C ALA A 265 18.17 -12.04 10.29
N ALA A 266 18.51 -10.77 10.05
CA ALA A 266 19.20 -9.92 11.02
C ALA A 266 18.38 -9.74 12.32
N ARG A 267 17.05 -9.75 12.21
CA ARG A 267 16.14 -9.72 13.36
C ARG A 267 15.91 -11.08 14.02
N LYS A 268 16.48 -12.17 13.49
CA LYS A 268 16.25 -13.56 13.94
C LYS A 268 14.79 -14.02 13.85
N GLU A 269 14.02 -13.38 12.97
CA GLU A 269 12.62 -13.71 12.70
C GLU A 269 12.45 -14.59 11.45
N LEU A 270 13.52 -14.81 10.70
CA LEU A 270 13.50 -15.65 9.51
C LEU A 270 13.37 -17.14 9.88
N LYS A 271 12.13 -17.62 9.86
CA LYS A 271 11.76 -19.04 10.00
C LYS A 271 11.19 -19.55 8.69
N TRP A 272 11.34 -20.85 8.43
CA TRP A 272 10.75 -21.49 7.25
C TRP A 272 9.23 -21.29 7.18
N THR A 273 8.54 -21.34 8.33
CA THR A 273 7.11 -21.08 8.44
C THR A 273 6.76 -19.65 8.01
N MET A 274 7.51 -18.66 8.49
CA MET A 274 7.32 -17.26 8.11
C MET A 274 7.52 -17.06 6.60
N ALA A 275 8.59 -17.62 6.03
CA ALA A 275 8.87 -17.51 4.60
C ALA A 275 7.79 -18.18 3.74
N ARG A 276 7.33 -19.37 4.15
CA ARG A 276 6.23 -20.09 3.48
C ARG A 276 4.92 -19.31 3.54
N ASP A 277 4.60 -18.73 4.69
CA ASP A 277 3.38 -17.95 4.85
C ASP A 277 3.43 -16.63 4.08
N ALA A 278 4.60 -15.96 4.07
CA ALA A 278 4.83 -14.77 3.25
C ALA A 278 4.65 -15.09 1.76
N MET A 279 5.21 -16.21 1.28
CA MET A 279 5.06 -16.66 -0.09
C MET A 279 3.59 -17.00 -0.43
N ARG A 280 2.89 -17.74 0.44
CA ARG A 280 1.47 -18.07 0.24
C ARG A 280 0.62 -16.80 0.14
N GLN A 281 0.83 -15.84 1.04
CA GLN A 281 0.11 -14.57 0.99
C GLN A 281 0.46 -13.76 -0.26
N THR A 282 1.73 -13.80 -0.68
CA THR A 282 2.17 -13.17 -1.94
C THR A 282 1.42 -13.73 -3.13
N VAL A 283 1.32 -15.07 -3.26
CA VAL A 283 0.59 -15.70 -4.37
C VAL A 283 -0.88 -15.30 -4.39
N ILE A 284 -1.55 -15.25 -3.23
CA ILE A 284 -2.96 -14.84 -3.13
C ILE A 284 -3.15 -13.37 -3.55
N THR A 285 -2.30 -12.49 -3.04
CA THR A 285 -2.35 -11.05 -3.34
C THR A 285 -2.02 -10.78 -4.81
N VAL A 286 -0.94 -11.35 -5.33
CA VAL A 286 -0.54 -11.25 -6.74
C VAL A 286 -1.61 -11.81 -7.66
N GLY A 287 -2.20 -12.97 -7.34
CA GLY A 287 -3.28 -13.56 -8.12
C GLY A 287 -4.48 -12.61 -8.24
N SER A 288 -4.86 -11.98 -7.14
CA SER A 288 -5.95 -10.98 -7.12
C SER A 288 -5.60 -9.74 -7.95
N ILE A 289 -4.35 -9.28 -7.91
CA ILE A 289 -3.87 -8.17 -8.72
C ILE A 289 -3.89 -8.53 -10.21
N ILE A 290 -3.40 -9.71 -10.60
CA ILE A 290 -3.38 -10.16 -12.01
C ILE A 290 -4.80 -10.21 -12.57
N TRP A 291 -5.76 -10.78 -11.83
CA TRP A 291 -7.17 -10.76 -12.24
C TRP A 291 -7.71 -9.33 -12.41
N LEU A 292 -7.32 -8.41 -11.53
CA LEU A 292 -7.71 -7.01 -11.63
C LEU A 292 -7.10 -6.34 -12.88
N VAL A 293 -5.80 -6.54 -13.15
CA VAL A 293 -5.13 -5.95 -14.33
C VAL A 293 -5.74 -6.48 -15.63
N ILE A 294 -5.95 -7.81 -15.71
CA ILE A 294 -6.56 -8.47 -16.86
C ILE A 294 -7.95 -7.91 -17.14
N GLY A 295 -8.80 -7.82 -16.12
CA GLY A 295 -10.15 -7.29 -16.27
C GLY A 295 -10.18 -5.81 -16.63
N ALA A 296 -9.32 -5.00 -16.02
CA ALA A 296 -9.24 -3.56 -16.29
C ALA A 296 -8.76 -3.26 -17.71
N VAL A 297 -7.66 -3.89 -18.16
CA VAL A 297 -7.12 -3.64 -19.51
C VAL A 297 -8.06 -4.18 -20.58
N SER A 298 -8.67 -5.34 -20.36
CA SER A 298 -9.65 -5.88 -21.31
C SER A 298 -10.86 -4.97 -21.45
N LEU A 299 -11.30 -4.32 -20.37
CA LEU A 299 -12.44 -3.39 -20.37
C LEU A 299 -12.11 -2.05 -21.05
N ILE A 300 -10.87 -1.57 -20.93
CA ILE A 300 -10.43 -0.31 -21.55
C ILE A 300 -10.12 -0.51 -23.05
N GLY A 301 -9.64 -1.71 -23.42
CA GLY A 301 -9.23 -2.02 -24.78
C GLY A 301 -10.36 -2.47 -25.72
N ILE A 302 -11.63 -2.30 -25.32
CA ILE A 302 -12.84 -2.56 -26.14
C ILE A 302 -13.58 -1.26 -26.43
#